data_AF-A0A351V9T7-F1
#
_entry.id   AF-A0A351V9T7-F1
#
_cell.length_a   1.000
_cell.length_b   1.000
_cell.length_c   1.000
_cell.angle_alpha   90.00
_cell.angle_beta   90.00
_cell.angle_gamma   90.00
#
_symmetry.space_group_name_H-M   'P 1'
#
loop_
_entity.id
_entity.type
_entity.pdbx_description
1 polymer ?
#
loop_
_entity_poly.entity_id
_entity_poly.type
_entity_poly.pdbx_seq_one_letter_code
_entity_poly.pdbx_strand_id
1 'polypeptide(L)' 'MTNPILELDDICYSYHSLKGETNALSHISFRVDKGEFLAIVGPSGCGK' A
#
# COMPACT_ATOMS: atom_id res chain seq x y z
N MET A 1 19.32 -3.42 -16.00
CA MET A 1 17.97 -3.27 -15.42
C MET A 1 18.15 -3.08 -13.94
N THR A 2 17.69 -1.96 -13.39
CA THR A 2 17.78 -1.68 -11.95
C THR A 2 16.74 -2.52 -11.22
N ASN A 3 17.16 -3.27 -10.20
CA ASN A 3 16.21 -3.94 -9.31
C ASN A 3 15.60 -2.87 -8.39
N PRO A 4 14.26 -2.84 -8.24
CA PRO A 4 13.62 -1.93 -7.30
C PRO A 4 14.07 -2.27 -5.87
N ILE A 5 14.10 -1.26 -5.00
CA ILE A 5 14.38 -1.46 -3.57
C ILE A 5 13.14 -1.89 -2.79
N LEU A 6 11.96 -1.62 -3.36
CA LEU A 6 10.66 -2.02 -2.84
C LEU A 6 9.73 -2.32 -4.03
N GLU A 7 9.00 -3.41 -3.95
CA GLU A 7 7.97 -3.78 -4.90
C GLU A 7 6.76 -4.30 -4.12
N LEU A 8 5.61 -3.70 -4.37
CA LEU A 8 4.30 -4.15 -3.93
C LEU A 8 3.56 -4.59 -5.19
N ASP A 9 3.07 -5.83 -5.15
CA ASP A 9 2.31 -6.44 -6.23
C ASP A 9 0.99 -6.96 -5.66
N ASP A 10 -0.12 -6.44 -6.19
CA ASP A 10 -1.49 -6.79 -5.85
C ASP A 10 -1.83 -6.86 -4.35
N ILE A 11 -1.33 -5.92 -3.56
CA ILE A 11 -1.49 -5.93 -2.11
C ILE A 11 -2.93 -5.62 -1.72
N CYS A 12 -3.54 -6.55 -0.99
CA CYS A 12 -4.86 -6.41 -0.38
C CYS A 12 -4.76 -6.61 1.14
N TYR A 13 -5.51 -5.83 1.92
CA TYR A 13 -5.51 -5.96 3.37
C TYR A 13 -6.83 -5.52 3.99
N SER A 14 -7.31 -6.32 4.94
CA SER A 14 -8.52 -6.06 5.72
C SER A 14 -8.23 -6.10 7.22
N TYR A 15 -8.79 -5.14 7.96
CA TYR A 15 -8.86 -5.22 9.41
C TYR A 15 -10.09 -6.01 9.83
N HIS A 16 -9.89 -7.00 10.71
CA HIS A 16 -10.98 -7.78 11.28
C HIS A 16 -11.27 -7.32 12.71
N SER A 17 -12.53 -7.05 13.01
CA SER A 17 -12.99 -6.67 14.34
C SER A 17 -14.29 -7.38 14.69
N LEU A 18 -14.69 -7.32 15.98
CA LEU A 18 -16.00 -7.82 16.42
C LEU A 18 -17.18 -7.13 15.71
N LYS A 19 -16.97 -5.94 15.14
CA LYS A 19 -17.97 -5.17 14.41
C LYS A 19 -18.03 -5.52 12.91
N GLY A 20 -17.17 -6.42 12.45
CA GLY A 20 -17.05 -6.81 11.05
C GLY A 20 -15.66 -6.52 10.47
N GLU A 21 -15.59 -6.65 9.15
CA GLU A 21 -14.40 -6.46 8.35
C GLU A 21 -14.36 -5.07 7.71
N THR A 22 -13.20 -4.42 7.78
CA THR A 22 -12.91 -3.17 7.08
C THR A 22 -11.82 -3.43 6.06
N ASN A 23 -12.17 -3.43 4.78
CA ASN A 23 -11.19 -3.48 3.69
C ASN A 23 -10.39 -2.16 3.68
N ALA A 24 -9.10 -2.24 3.96
CA ALA A 24 -8.22 -1.08 4.12
C ALA A 24 -7.36 -0.82 2.87
N LEU A 25 -6.91 -1.88 2.20
CA LEU A 25 -6.11 -1.81 0.98
C LEU A 25 -6.74 -2.75 -0.05
N SER A 26 -6.94 -2.25 -1.27
CA SER A 26 -7.52 -3.01 -2.38
C SER A 26 -6.62 -2.90 -3.61
N HIS A 27 -6.00 -4.01 -3.99
CA HIS A 27 -5.19 -4.17 -5.21
C HIS A 27 -4.11 -3.08 -5.39
N ILE A 28 -3.33 -2.82 -4.34
CA ILE A 28 -2.27 -1.80 -4.36
C ILE A 28 -1.01 -2.38 -4.98
N SER A 29 -0.56 -1.78 -6.10
CA SER A 29 0.67 -2.15 -6.78
C SER A 29 1.53 -0.92 -7.07
N PHE A 30 2.78 -0.92 -6.60
CA PHE A 30 3.78 0.09 -6.94
C PHE A 30 5.18 -0.42 -6.60
N ARG A 31 6.20 0.21 -7.17
CA ARG A 31 7.60 -0.06 -6.84
C ARG A 31 8.33 1.25 -6.55
N VAL A 32 9.43 1.15 -5.82
CA VAL A 32 10.34 2.27 -5.58
C VAL A 32 11.72 1.87 -6.07
N ASP A 33 12.27 2.67 -6.97
CA ASP A 33 13.60 2.47 -7.52
C ASP A 33 14.67 3.12 -6.62
N LYS A 34 15.93 2.67 -6.78
CA LYS A 34 17.04 3.21 -6.00
C LYS A 34 17.24 4.71 -6.27
N GLY A 35 17.11 5.53 -5.24
CA GLY A 35 17.27 6.98 -5.32
C GLY A 35 15.96 7.74 -5.62
N GLU A 36 14.84 7.02 -5.77
CA GLU A 36 13.53 7.62 -5.90
C GLU A 36 13.01 8.14 -4.56
N PHE A 37 12.32 9.29 -4.59
CA PHE A 37 11.62 9.84 -3.45
C PHE A 37 10.11 9.68 -3.66
N LEU A 38 9.45 8.89 -2.81
CA LEU A 38 8.03 8.61 -2.86
C LEU A 38 7.33 9.17 -1.62
N ALA A 39 6.18 9.82 -1.81
CA ALA A 39 5.31 10.30 -0.73
C ALA A 39 3.89 9.74 -0.90
N ILE A 40 3.36 9.14 0.15
CA ILE A 40 1.97 8.67 0.22
C ILE A 40 1.16 9.71 1.00
N VAL A 41 0.15 10.30 0.35
CA VAL A 41 -0.63 11.41 0.90
C VAL A 41 -2.13 11.18 0.73
N GLY A 42 -2.94 11.75 1.63
CA GLY A 42 -4.39 11.52 1.66
C GLY A 42 -5.01 11.65 3.06
N PRO A 43 -6.35 11.72 3.14
CA PRO A 43 -7.10 11.96 4.39
C PRO A 43 -6.88 10.92 5.49
N SER A 44 -7.32 11.21 6.71
CA SER A 44 -7.32 10.22 7.80
C SER A 44 -8.18 9.01 7.42
N GLY A 45 -7.67 7.79 7.65
CA GLY A 45 -8.40 6.54 7.41
C GLY A 45 -8.38 5.99 5.98
N CYS A 46 -7.68 6.60 5.02
CA CYS A 46 -7.70 6.15 3.62
C CYS A 46 -6.71 5.03 3.25
N GLY A 47 -6.02 4.42 4.21
CA GLY A 47 -5.09 3.31 3.95
C GLY A 47 -3.73 3.74 3.37
N LYS A 48 -3.19 4.88 3.82
CA LYS A 48 -1.80 5.28 3.51
C LYS A 48 -0.79 4.42 4.25
#